data_AF-A0A3D5RII5-F1
#
_entry.id   AF-A0A3D5RII5-F1
#
_cell.length_a   1.000
_cell.length_b   1.000
_cell.length_c   1.000
_cell.angle_alpha   90.00
_cell.angle_beta   90.00
_cell.angle_gamma   90.00
#
_symmetry.space_group_name_H-M   'P 1'
#
loop_
_entity.id
_entity.type
_entity.pdbx_description
1 polymer ?
#
loop_
_entity_poly.entity_id
_entity_poly.type
_entity_poly.pdbx_seq_one_letter_code
_entity_poly.pdbx_strand_id
1 'polypeptide(L)'
;MTSYDTTANKYGNMIVSDLESLNKIVVFGATATISALVWDSTNGKYTYTNKQDFLTNAITKSINIGDTLELIVIRDSYNGNTQLNAIVTKVTPKPAVTSNLIFDLDGGICDNLPTTYEEGKELVLPTPTKDGYDFLGWEYNGTVITVIAPTMTGDLALKAKWQKEDTTKAYFKKVTDVSELTEDAMYLIVYESGEKAFAFDSSLTSKLDVAKNYKEFDITSLGILVNEESKSVIFKIAKNTDGSYAILASNGNYIYHTGTKNTLSEEKKVNNSKHTITFDANGNVILKMSSADYSVRFNSADSDMRFRYYKSGQQSISLYKYSTSTSEPSTSHKINYANLPEGTTNSNPTSYTEGETITLVDPVLAGYTFDGWFDNAECTGTKITEISASYTTDITLYAKFTKDSSAKVTKWKLVTDASSLKVGDEIVIASNSKGAIAGSLSGKFLTVVEATFNSGKSEITSSIASESIFVLGGEVDKWTLTNSNGKMLGASAAKSLAEAKGTTTWKITIANNNATISSTNNSYGRILHNVSSTRFLNYTSNTSASMLLPQIYKKVVE
;
A
#
# COMPACT_ATOMS: atom_id res chain seq x y z
N MET A 1 34.52 -54.50 -1.48
CA MET A 1 35.88 -55.03 -1.24
C MET A 1 36.08 -55.13 0.25
N THR A 2 36.22 -56.32 0.78
CA THR A 2 36.69 -56.54 2.15
C THR A 2 37.93 -57.40 2.03
N SER A 3 39.02 -57.02 2.70
CA SER A 3 40.18 -57.89 2.79
C SER A 3 39.74 -59.18 3.48
N TYR A 4 40.01 -60.31 2.85
CA TYR A 4 39.69 -61.63 3.42
C TYR A 4 40.54 -61.94 4.68
N ASP A 5 41.57 -61.14 4.95
CA ASP A 5 42.50 -61.32 6.07
C ASP A 5 42.34 -60.16 7.08
N THR A 6 42.29 -60.52 8.37
CA THR A 6 42.29 -59.62 9.53
C THR A 6 43.65 -58.96 9.78
N THR A 7 44.69 -59.40 9.06
CA THR A 7 46.03 -58.83 9.09
C THR A 7 46.19 -57.86 7.92
N ALA A 8 46.42 -56.59 8.21
CA ALA A 8 46.53 -55.54 7.19
C ALA A 8 47.63 -55.84 6.14
N ASN A 9 47.27 -55.74 4.85
CA ASN A 9 48.14 -55.33 3.74
C ASN A 9 49.26 -56.27 3.23
N LYS A 10 49.06 -57.59 3.07
CA LYS A 10 50.05 -58.42 2.34
C LYS A 10 49.62 -59.05 1.02
N TYR A 11 48.32 -59.26 0.79
CA TYR A 11 47.85 -59.94 -0.42
C TYR A 11 46.63 -59.22 -0.97
N GLY A 12 46.69 -58.93 -2.26
CA GLY A 12 45.72 -58.15 -3.02
C GLY A 12 44.39 -58.84 -3.28
N ASN A 13 43.62 -59.06 -2.22
CA ASN A 13 42.46 -59.94 -2.27
C ASN A 13 41.15 -59.16 -2.37
N MET A 14 40.22 -59.62 -3.20
CA MET A 14 38.87 -59.11 -3.27
C MET A 14 37.85 -60.25 -3.25
N ILE A 15 36.64 -59.95 -2.78
CA ILE A 15 35.50 -60.86 -2.88
C ILE A 15 34.66 -60.41 -4.07
N VAL A 16 34.43 -61.32 -5.01
CA VAL A 16 33.48 -61.14 -6.11
C VAL A 16 32.28 -62.05 -5.88
N SER A 17 31.10 -61.57 -6.25
CA SER A 17 29.86 -62.35 -6.29
C SER A 17 29.15 -62.02 -7.58
N ASP A 18 28.33 -62.94 -8.09
CA ASP A 18 27.32 -62.55 -9.08
C ASP A 18 26.27 -61.64 -8.42
N LEU A 19 25.54 -60.89 -9.24
CA LEU A 19 24.58 -59.89 -8.72
C LEU A 19 23.41 -60.52 -7.94
N GLU A 20 23.12 -61.82 -8.14
CA GLU A 20 21.90 -62.46 -7.65
C GLU A 20 22.12 -63.72 -6.80
N SER A 21 23.34 -64.27 -6.69
CA SER A 21 23.59 -65.47 -5.88
C SER A 21 24.55 -65.19 -4.72
N LEU A 22 24.27 -65.80 -3.58
CA LEU A 22 25.11 -65.68 -2.38
C LEU A 22 26.50 -66.35 -2.54
N ASN A 23 26.86 -66.81 -3.75
CA ASN A 23 28.13 -67.43 -4.04
C ASN A 23 29.24 -66.38 -4.09
N LYS A 24 29.98 -66.29 -2.99
CA LYS A 24 31.15 -65.42 -2.86
C LYS A 24 32.40 -66.20 -3.26
N ILE A 25 33.16 -65.65 -4.19
CA ILE A 25 34.46 -66.20 -4.58
C ILE A 25 35.54 -65.22 -4.12
N VAL A 26 36.56 -65.76 -3.44
CA VAL A 26 37.73 -64.98 -3.05
C VAL A 26 38.73 -64.99 -4.21
N VAL A 27 39.07 -63.81 -4.70
CA VAL A 27 40.06 -63.60 -5.74
C VAL A 27 41.34 -63.10 -5.08
N PHE A 28 42.44 -63.83 -5.29
CA PHE A 28 43.76 -63.52 -4.75
C PHE A 28 44.66 -62.86 -5.81
N GLY A 29 45.43 -61.85 -5.40
CA GLY A 29 46.53 -61.28 -6.18
C GLY A 29 46.13 -60.70 -7.54
N ALA A 30 44.97 -60.06 -7.64
CA ALA A 30 44.46 -59.53 -8.91
C ALA A 30 45.42 -58.50 -9.54
N THR A 31 45.92 -58.76 -10.75
CA THR A 31 46.88 -57.89 -11.49
C THR A 31 46.32 -57.46 -12.86
N ALA A 32 46.88 -56.40 -13.46
CA ALA A 32 46.34 -55.75 -14.66
C ALA A 32 47.25 -55.76 -15.90
N THR A 33 48.47 -56.32 -15.84
CA THR A 33 49.36 -56.37 -17.00
C THR A 33 49.76 -57.78 -17.36
N ILE A 34 49.78 -58.08 -18.66
CA ILE A 34 50.32 -59.35 -19.19
C ILE A 34 51.79 -59.56 -18.77
N SER A 35 52.52 -58.49 -18.42
CA SER A 35 53.90 -58.56 -17.93
C SER A 35 54.04 -59.11 -16.50
N ALA A 36 52.96 -59.08 -15.71
CA ALA A 36 52.91 -59.71 -14.40
C ALA A 36 52.64 -61.22 -14.49
N LEU A 37 52.33 -61.71 -15.70
CA LEU A 37 52.25 -63.13 -16.01
C LEU A 37 53.39 -63.57 -16.92
N VAL A 38 54.07 -64.64 -16.52
CA VAL A 38 55.05 -65.33 -17.35
C VAL A 38 54.45 -66.65 -17.77
N TRP A 39 54.44 -66.92 -19.08
CA TRP A 39 54.10 -68.24 -19.61
C TRP A 39 55.14 -69.25 -19.12
N ASP A 40 54.73 -70.17 -18.25
CA ASP A 40 55.51 -71.32 -17.86
C ASP A 40 55.34 -72.40 -18.92
N SER A 41 56.29 -72.43 -19.86
CA SER A 41 56.35 -73.40 -20.94
C SER A 41 56.50 -74.85 -20.45
N THR A 42 56.94 -75.06 -19.21
CA THR A 42 57.09 -76.39 -18.60
C THR A 42 55.74 -76.99 -18.23
N ASN A 43 54.83 -76.16 -17.70
CA ASN A 43 53.51 -76.59 -17.23
C ASN A 43 52.35 -76.14 -18.13
N GLY A 44 52.66 -75.51 -19.27
CA GLY A 44 51.67 -75.03 -20.24
C GLY A 44 50.67 -74.04 -19.64
N LYS A 45 51.10 -73.23 -18.66
CA LYS A 45 50.22 -72.31 -17.93
C LYS A 45 50.91 -70.97 -17.66
N TYR A 46 50.13 -69.91 -17.52
CA TYR A 46 50.66 -68.65 -17.03
C TYR A 46 50.91 -68.70 -15.52
N THR A 47 52.01 -68.07 -15.07
CA THR A 47 52.42 -67.97 -13.66
C THR A 47 52.73 -66.52 -13.31
N TYR A 48 52.60 -66.13 -12.03
CA TYR A 48 52.75 -64.74 -11.61
C TYR A 48 54.21 -64.36 -11.34
N THR A 49 54.65 -63.20 -11.86
CA THR A 49 55.98 -62.62 -11.61
C THR A 49 56.12 -62.11 -10.17
N ASN A 50 55.04 -61.54 -9.60
CA ASN A 50 54.96 -61.12 -8.20
C ASN A 50 53.50 -61.24 -7.73
N LYS A 51 53.28 -61.86 -6.56
CA LYS A 51 51.94 -62.14 -6.02
C LYS A 51 51.31 -60.96 -5.23
N GLN A 52 51.95 -59.80 -5.16
CA GLN A 52 51.55 -58.67 -4.30
C GLN A 52 50.92 -57.45 -5.03
N ASP A 53 50.51 -57.57 -6.29
CA ASP A 53 50.33 -56.40 -7.17
C ASP A 53 48.88 -55.86 -7.29
N PHE A 54 48.15 -55.73 -6.18
CA PHE A 54 46.79 -55.15 -6.18
C PHE A 54 46.80 -53.70 -5.70
N LEU A 55 46.04 -52.82 -6.36
CA LEU A 55 45.99 -51.35 -6.15
C LEU A 55 47.26 -50.55 -6.52
N THR A 56 48.27 -51.18 -7.10
CA THR A 56 49.53 -50.55 -7.54
C THR A 56 49.49 -50.10 -9.00
N ASN A 57 48.62 -50.67 -9.83
CA ASN A 57 48.49 -50.38 -11.27
C ASN A 57 47.23 -49.57 -11.64
N ALA A 58 47.29 -48.77 -12.71
CA ALA A 58 46.28 -47.81 -13.16
C ALA A 58 44.87 -48.41 -13.34
N ILE A 59 44.74 -49.61 -13.92
CA ILE A 59 43.42 -50.25 -14.19
C ILE A 59 42.74 -50.72 -12.90
N THR A 60 43.50 -51.21 -11.91
CA THR A 60 42.95 -51.77 -10.67
C THR A 60 42.78 -50.73 -9.55
N LYS A 61 43.40 -49.55 -9.67
CA LYS A 61 43.37 -48.47 -8.67
C LYS A 61 41.98 -47.86 -8.47
N SER A 62 41.14 -47.90 -9.50
CA SER A 62 39.83 -47.23 -9.52
C SER A 62 38.65 -48.20 -9.43
N ILE A 63 38.87 -49.47 -9.07
CA ILE A 63 37.80 -50.45 -8.91
C ILE A 63 36.99 -50.14 -7.66
N ASN A 64 35.69 -49.97 -7.83
CA ASN A 64 34.71 -49.73 -6.77
C ASN A 64 33.72 -50.89 -6.63
N ILE A 65 32.99 -50.92 -5.51
CA ILE A 65 31.92 -51.89 -5.30
C ILE A 65 30.80 -51.64 -6.32
N GLY A 66 30.41 -52.68 -7.05
CA GLY A 66 29.35 -52.62 -8.08
C GLY A 66 29.88 -52.48 -9.50
N ASP A 67 31.18 -52.28 -9.70
CA ASP A 67 31.81 -52.35 -11.02
C ASP A 67 31.78 -53.78 -11.56
N THR A 68 31.63 -53.92 -12.88
CA THR A 68 31.71 -55.22 -13.56
C THR A 68 33.14 -55.48 -13.99
N LEU A 69 33.68 -56.65 -13.64
CA LEU A 69 35.06 -57.05 -13.95
C LEU A 69 35.10 -58.16 -15.00
N GLU A 70 35.94 -57.99 -16.02
CA GLU A 70 36.35 -59.09 -16.90
C GLU A 70 37.67 -59.68 -16.40
N LEU A 71 37.71 -61.00 -16.22
CA LEU A 71 38.81 -61.70 -15.56
C LEU A 71 39.33 -62.89 -16.38
N ILE A 72 40.65 -63.10 -16.38
CA ILE A 72 41.28 -64.38 -16.75
C ILE A 72 41.68 -65.08 -15.46
N VAL A 73 41.22 -66.31 -15.22
CA VAL A 73 41.32 -66.96 -13.90
C VAL A 73 42.03 -68.31 -13.95
N ILE A 74 42.80 -68.61 -12.90
CA ILE A 74 43.26 -69.96 -12.55
C ILE A 74 42.49 -70.39 -11.30
N ARG A 75 41.76 -71.51 -11.40
CA ARG A 75 41.00 -72.07 -10.29
C ARG A 75 41.91 -72.88 -9.38
N ASP A 76 41.86 -72.59 -8.08
CA ASP A 76 42.43 -73.41 -7.03
C ASP A 76 41.34 -73.73 -6.00
N SER A 77 41.21 -75.00 -5.62
CA SER A 77 40.21 -75.44 -4.63
C SER A 77 40.93 -75.79 -3.35
N TYR A 78 40.85 -74.90 -2.36
CA TYR A 78 41.54 -75.08 -1.08
C TYR A 78 40.54 -75.17 0.07
N ASN A 79 40.63 -76.24 0.86
CA ASN A 79 39.81 -76.50 2.04
C ASN A 79 38.29 -76.32 1.83
N GLY A 80 37.75 -76.78 0.70
CA GLY A 80 36.31 -76.74 0.41
C GLY A 80 35.76 -75.40 -0.07
N ASN A 81 36.59 -74.35 -0.15
CA ASN A 81 36.22 -73.05 -0.73
C ASN A 81 36.78 -72.91 -2.15
N THR A 82 35.97 -72.35 -3.06
CA THR A 82 36.43 -72.01 -4.41
C THR A 82 37.24 -70.72 -4.35
N GLN A 83 38.50 -70.77 -4.78
CA GLN A 83 39.42 -69.63 -4.80
C GLN A 83 39.96 -69.43 -6.22
N LEU A 84 40.19 -68.17 -6.61
CA LEU A 84 40.71 -67.82 -7.93
C LEU A 84 41.94 -66.93 -7.79
N ASN A 85 42.96 -67.16 -8.60
CA ASN A 85 43.91 -66.10 -8.95
C ASN A 85 43.48 -65.52 -10.30
N ALA A 86 43.48 -64.19 -10.44
CA ALA A 86 42.90 -63.55 -11.62
C ALA A 86 43.78 -62.43 -12.22
N ILE A 87 43.69 -62.24 -13.53
CA ILE A 87 44.05 -60.98 -14.20
C ILE A 87 42.78 -60.19 -14.42
N VAL A 88 42.75 -58.91 -14.06
CA VAL A 88 41.69 -58.00 -14.47
C VAL A 88 42.02 -57.48 -15.87
N THR A 89 41.24 -57.88 -16.87
CA THR A 89 41.46 -57.46 -18.26
C THR A 89 40.64 -56.21 -18.62
N LYS A 90 39.54 -55.96 -17.91
CA LYS A 90 38.72 -54.76 -18.07
C LYS A 90 37.88 -54.49 -16.82
N VAL A 91 37.72 -53.22 -16.49
CA VAL A 91 36.80 -52.71 -15.47
C VAL A 91 35.75 -51.89 -16.19
N THR A 92 34.49 -52.28 -16.06
CA THR A 92 33.35 -51.47 -16.51
C THR A 92 32.73 -50.83 -15.27
N PRO A 93 32.84 -49.49 -15.10
CA PRO A 93 32.27 -48.82 -13.94
C PRO A 93 30.79 -49.13 -13.79
N LYS A 94 30.32 -49.24 -12.54
CA LYS A 94 28.89 -49.32 -12.24
C LYS A 94 28.16 -48.18 -12.97
N PRO A 95 27.03 -48.45 -13.65
CA PRO A 95 26.22 -47.37 -14.23
C PRO A 95 25.89 -46.33 -13.17
N ALA A 96 26.12 -45.06 -13.48
CA ALA A 96 25.69 -43.95 -12.65
C ALA A 96 24.17 -44.02 -12.50
N VAL A 97 23.68 -44.01 -11.26
CA VAL A 97 22.25 -43.92 -11.00
C VAL A 97 21.90 -42.45 -10.95
N THR A 98 21.02 -42.02 -11.85
CA THR A 98 20.52 -40.65 -11.92
C THR A 98 19.06 -40.61 -11.50
N SER A 99 18.70 -39.66 -10.65
CA SER A 99 17.33 -39.44 -10.17
C SER A 99 16.86 -38.02 -10.51
N ASN A 100 15.55 -37.83 -10.61
CA ASN A 100 14.93 -36.59 -11.10
C ASN A 100 14.89 -35.50 -10.02
N LEU A 101 15.00 -34.25 -10.46
CA LEU A 101 14.79 -33.06 -9.64
C LEU A 101 13.57 -32.27 -10.15
N ILE A 102 12.67 -31.94 -9.23
CA ILE A 102 11.51 -31.09 -9.49
C ILE A 102 11.62 -29.88 -8.58
N PHE A 103 11.63 -28.68 -9.16
CA PHE A 103 11.73 -27.43 -8.42
C PHE A 103 10.41 -26.64 -8.47
N ASP A 104 9.93 -26.21 -7.30
CA ASP A 104 8.90 -25.20 -7.15
C ASP A 104 9.57 -23.89 -6.69
N LEU A 105 9.62 -22.90 -7.57
CA LEU A 105 10.25 -21.60 -7.31
C LEU A 105 9.42 -20.69 -6.39
N ASP A 106 8.15 -21.04 -6.11
CA ASP A 106 7.23 -20.21 -5.32
C ASP A 106 7.17 -18.75 -5.81
N GLY A 107 7.17 -18.57 -7.13
CA GLY A 107 7.14 -17.26 -7.80
C GLY A 107 8.49 -16.53 -7.91
N GLY A 108 9.61 -17.15 -7.52
CA GLY A 108 10.95 -16.67 -7.86
C GLY A 108 11.38 -17.02 -9.29
N ILE A 109 12.57 -16.57 -9.67
CA ILE A 109 13.20 -16.79 -10.99
C ILE A 109 14.57 -17.44 -10.78
N CYS A 110 14.90 -18.42 -11.60
CA CYS A 110 16.21 -19.08 -11.55
C CYS A 110 16.60 -19.58 -12.93
N ASP A 111 17.77 -19.14 -13.39
CA ASP A 111 18.34 -19.65 -14.64
C ASP A 111 19.05 -20.99 -14.38
N ASN A 112 18.92 -21.92 -15.32
CA ASN A 112 19.64 -23.20 -15.36
C ASN A 112 19.37 -24.15 -14.17
N LEU A 113 18.10 -24.39 -13.84
CA LEU A 113 17.74 -25.45 -12.89
C LEU A 113 18.11 -26.84 -13.44
N PRO A 114 18.87 -27.66 -12.69
CA PRO A 114 19.15 -29.03 -13.11
C PRO A 114 17.86 -29.87 -13.09
N THR A 115 17.71 -30.81 -14.01
CA THR A 115 16.54 -31.71 -14.03
C THR A 115 16.81 -33.06 -13.40
N THR A 116 18.08 -33.38 -13.14
CA THR A 116 18.52 -34.66 -12.56
C THR A 116 19.77 -34.45 -11.69
N TYR A 117 20.08 -35.43 -10.85
CA TYR A 117 21.34 -35.53 -10.11
C TYR A 117 21.86 -36.97 -10.09
N GLU A 118 23.17 -37.14 -9.91
CA GLU A 118 23.80 -38.46 -9.74
C GLU A 118 23.81 -38.85 -8.25
N GLU A 119 23.23 -40.00 -7.93
CA GLU A 119 23.19 -40.51 -6.56
C GLU A 119 24.60 -40.85 -6.05
N GLY A 120 24.87 -40.57 -4.77
CA GLY A 120 26.20 -40.78 -4.19
C GLY A 120 27.18 -39.62 -4.43
N LYS A 121 26.77 -38.56 -5.14
CA LYS A 121 27.55 -37.33 -5.31
C LYS A 121 26.83 -36.13 -4.71
N GLU A 122 27.62 -35.17 -4.26
CA GLU A 122 27.09 -33.87 -3.82
C GLU A 122 26.75 -32.99 -5.03
N LEU A 123 25.63 -32.28 -4.97
CA LEU A 123 25.24 -31.27 -5.95
C LEU A 123 24.87 -29.96 -5.23
N VAL A 124 25.58 -28.88 -5.53
CA VAL A 124 25.22 -27.54 -5.06
C VAL A 124 23.99 -27.05 -5.83
N LEU A 125 22.96 -26.64 -5.11
CA LEU A 125 21.71 -26.18 -5.71
C LEU A 125 21.84 -24.71 -6.12
N PRO A 126 21.19 -24.30 -7.23
CA PRO A 126 21.23 -22.91 -7.68
C PRO A 126 20.45 -22.00 -6.71
N THR A 127 20.85 -20.72 -6.71
CA THR A 127 20.24 -19.66 -5.90
C THR A 127 19.25 -18.86 -6.76
N PRO A 128 17.94 -19.07 -6.63
CA PRO A 128 16.94 -18.26 -7.31
C PRO A 128 16.87 -16.84 -6.72
N THR A 129 16.24 -15.93 -7.45
CA THR A 129 15.93 -14.56 -6.99
C THR A 129 14.42 -14.31 -6.96
N LYS A 130 13.96 -13.45 -6.06
CA LYS A 130 12.56 -13.01 -5.96
C LYS A 130 12.53 -11.59 -5.38
N ASP A 131 12.01 -10.63 -6.14
CA ASP A 131 12.04 -9.21 -5.76
C ASP A 131 11.44 -8.96 -4.36
N GLY A 132 12.23 -8.33 -3.48
CA GLY A 132 11.85 -8.02 -2.10
C GLY A 132 11.89 -9.21 -1.14
N TYR A 133 12.58 -10.30 -1.50
CA TYR A 133 12.78 -11.47 -0.66
C TYR A 133 14.22 -12.02 -0.70
N ASP A 134 14.73 -12.39 0.47
CA ASP A 134 15.95 -13.17 0.64
C ASP A 134 15.67 -14.66 0.42
N PHE A 135 16.51 -15.34 -0.35
CA PHE A 135 16.45 -16.79 -0.53
C PHE A 135 17.09 -17.52 0.65
N LEU A 136 16.33 -18.35 1.34
CA LEU A 136 16.81 -19.12 2.50
C LEU A 136 17.39 -20.50 2.13
N GLY A 137 17.00 -21.04 0.96
CA GLY A 137 17.33 -22.40 0.53
C GLY A 137 16.13 -23.15 -0.03
N TRP A 138 16.35 -24.43 -0.35
CA TRP A 138 15.34 -25.34 -0.86
C TRP A 138 14.79 -26.21 0.26
N GLU A 139 13.48 -26.17 0.50
CA GLU A 139 12.82 -27.08 1.45
C GLU A 139 12.66 -28.47 0.84
N TYR A 140 13.12 -29.48 1.58
CA TYR A 140 12.94 -30.89 1.34
C TYR A 140 12.55 -31.58 2.65
N ASN A 141 11.39 -32.26 2.66
CA ASN A 141 10.86 -32.95 3.85
C ASN A 141 10.87 -32.10 5.14
N GLY A 142 10.56 -30.80 5.02
CA GLY A 142 10.52 -29.85 6.15
C GLY A 142 11.89 -29.33 6.61
N THR A 143 12.97 -29.66 5.91
CA THR A 143 14.32 -29.13 6.16
C THR A 143 14.77 -28.26 5.01
N VAL A 144 15.39 -27.11 5.29
CA VAL A 144 15.97 -26.22 4.28
C VAL A 144 17.39 -26.66 3.97
N ILE A 145 17.68 -26.91 2.69
CA ILE A 145 18.97 -27.36 2.16
C ILE A 145 19.46 -26.44 1.05
N THR A 146 20.78 -26.33 0.90
CA THR A 146 21.43 -25.63 -0.23
C THR A 146 22.27 -26.58 -1.10
N VAL A 147 22.38 -27.84 -0.69
CA VAL A 147 23.09 -28.91 -1.40
C VAL A 147 22.30 -30.21 -1.31
N ILE A 148 22.37 -31.04 -2.34
CA ILE A 148 21.95 -32.44 -2.27
C ILE A 148 23.16 -33.23 -1.77
N ALA A 149 23.03 -33.86 -0.60
CA ALA A 149 24.11 -34.63 0.00
C ALA A 149 24.28 -36.00 -0.70
N PRO A 150 25.49 -36.61 -0.70
CA PRO A 150 25.75 -37.93 -1.29
C PRO A 150 24.82 -39.06 -0.80
N THR A 151 24.25 -38.92 0.40
CA THR A 151 23.35 -39.90 1.00
C THR A 151 21.90 -39.80 0.48
N MET A 152 21.56 -38.76 -0.27
CA MET A 152 20.22 -38.55 -0.82
C MET A 152 20.04 -39.38 -2.09
N THR A 153 18.96 -40.15 -2.15
CA THR A 153 18.64 -41.08 -3.25
C THR A 153 17.18 -40.95 -3.64
N GLY A 154 16.84 -41.34 -4.87
CA GLY A 154 15.51 -41.23 -5.45
C GLY A 154 15.15 -39.84 -5.96
N ASP A 155 13.97 -39.73 -6.58
CA ASP A 155 13.47 -38.48 -7.13
C ASP A 155 13.16 -37.47 -6.00
N LEU A 156 13.60 -36.21 -6.18
CA LEU A 156 13.46 -35.15 -5.17
C LEU A 156 12.57 -34.01 -5.69
N ALA A 157 11.61 -33.60 -4.87
CA ALA A 157 10.83 -32.38 -5.07
C ALA A 157 11.28 -31.32 -4.05
N LEU A 158 11.73 -30.17 -4.56
CA LEU A 158 12.37 -29.11 -3.80
C LEU A 158 11.56 -27.82 -3.96
N LYS A 159 11.20 -27.18 -2.84
CA LYS A 159 10.46 -25.91 -2.86
C LYS A 159 11.31 -24.76 -2.34
N ALA A 160 11.42 -23.68 -3.10
CA ALA A 160 12.15 -22.49 -2.68
C ALA A 160 11.54 -21.87 -1.42
N LYS A 161 12.39 -21.51 -0.46
CA LYS A 161 12.00 -20.76 0.74
C LYS A 161 12.54 -19.36 0.71
N TRP A 162 11.63 -18.44 1.02
CA TRP A 162 11.83 -17.01 0.91
C TRP A 162 11.56 -16.35 2.26
N GLN A 163 12.39 -15.39 2.63
CA GLN A 163 12.13 -14.45 3.71
C GLN A 163 11.91 -13.08 3.08
N LYS A 164 10.84 -12.37 3.44
CA LYS A 164 10.63 -11.01 2.94
C LYS A 164 11.77 -10.11 3.46
N GLU A 165 12.38 -9.33 2.57
CA GLU A 165 13.45 -8.39 2.95
C GLU A 165 12.93 -7.40 4.02
N ASP A 166 13.72 -7.20 5.08
CA ASP A 166 13.43 -6.20 6.10
C ASP A 166 13.95 -4.82 5.65
N THR A 167 13.06 -4.03 5.04
CA THR A 167 13.36 -2.67 4.56
C THR A 167 13.26 -1.62 5.67
N THR A 168 13.13 -2.03 6.94
CA THR A 168 12.95 -1.09 8.06
C THR A 168 14.23 -0.29 8.31
N LYS A 169 14.26 0.97 7.88
CA LYS A 169 15.33 1.91 8.18
C LYS A 169 14.97 2.70 9.45
N ALA A 170 15.99 2.98 10.27
CA ALA A 170 15.82 3.77 11.49
C ALA A 170 16.34 5.19 11.27
N TYR A 171 15.54 6.17 11.69
CA TYR A 171 15.84 7.60 11.58
C TYR A 171 15.57 8.29 12.91
N PHE A 172 16.30 9.35 13.20
CA PHE A 172 15.84 10.38 14.11
C PHE A 172 14.97 11.33 13.28
N LYS A 173 13.68 11.43 13.61
CA LYS A 173 12.69 12.27 12.94
C LYS A 173 12.44 13.56 13.73
N LYS A 174 12.27 14.69 13.05
CA LYS A 174 12.02 15.98 13.69
C LYS A 174 10.74 15.93 14.53
N VAL A 175 10.82 16.46 15.74
CA VAL A 175 9.73 16.65 16.68
C VAL A 175 9.27 18.10 16.58
N THR A 176 7.96 18.33 16.52
CA THR A 176 7.40 19.68 16.42
C THR A 176 6.40 20.00 17.52
N ASP A 177 5.97 19.00 18.30
CA ASP A 177 5.07 19.20 19.43
C ASP A 177 5.53 18.46 20.71
N VAL A 178 5.19 19.04 21.87
CA VAL A 178 5.56 18.47 23.18
C VAL A 178 4.86 17.13 23.45
N SER A 179 3.71 16.87 22.84
CA SER A 179 2.97 15.60 22.96
C SER A 179 3.68 14.43 22.30
N GLU A 180 4.63 14.68 21.40
CA GLU A 180 5.44 13.64 20.76
C GLU A 180 6.57 13.12 21.66
N LEU A 181 6.85 13.82 22.76
CA LEU A 181 7.86 13.40 23.73
C LEU A 181 7.35 12.19 24.52
N THR A 182 8.09 11.09 24.43
CA THR A 182 7.88 9.91 25.25
C THR A 182 9.05 9.67 26.18
N GLU A 183 8.73 9.13 27.36
CA GLU A 183 9.73 8.69 28.33
C GLU A 183 10.66 7.63 27.69
N ASP A 184 11.93 7.65 28.08
CA ASP A 184 12.99 6.73 27.63
C ASP A 184 13.35 6.71 26.14
N ALA A 185 12.66 7.47 25.28
CA ALA A 185 13.04 7.59 23.89
C ALA A 185 14.41 8.29 23.73
N MET A 186 15.08 7.99 22.61
CA MET A 186 16.35 8.59 22.24
C MET A 186 16.11 9.83 21.38
N TYR A 187 16.82 10.90 21.68
CA TYR A 187 16.69 12.18 20.98
C TYR A 187 18.04 12.74 20.53
N LEU A 188 18.01 13.56 19.47
CA LEU A 188 19.12 14.43 19.09
C LEU A 188 18.69 15.90 19.28
N ILE A 189 19.58 16.72 19.83
CA ILE A 189 19.44 18.18 19.88
C ILE A 189 20.27 18.74 18.74
N VAL A 190 19.64 19.42 17.78
CA VAL A 190 20.24 19.69 16.46
C VAL A 190 20.12 21.15 16.10
N TYR A 191 21.16 21.72 15.50
CA TYR A 191 21.04 22.94 14.69
C TYR A 191 21.00 22.56 13.21
N GLU A 192 19.99 23.05 12.49
CA GLU A 192 19.78 22.79 11.06
C GLU A 192 20.37 23.93 10.23
N SER A 193 21.12 23.59 9.18
CA SER A 193 21.71 24.52 8.22
C SER A 193 21.61 23.95 6.81
N GLY A 194 20.46 24.17 6.17
CA GLY A 194 20.15 23.57 4.86
C GLY A 194 20.12 22.05 4.95
N GLU A 195 20.93 21.37 4.13
CA GLU A 195 21.07 19.90 4.10
C GLU A 195 22.02 19.35 5.17
N LYS A 196 22.57 20.21 6.03
CA LYS A 196 23.45 19.82 7.13
C LYS A 196 22.76 19.99 8.47
N ALA A 197 23.05 19.07 9.38
CA ALA A 197 22.62 19.07 10.76
C ALA A 197 23.84 18.97 11.67
N PHE A 198 23.93 19.87 12.64
CA PHE A 198 24.96 19.83 13.69
C PHE A 198 24.29 19.37 14.98
N ALA A 199 24.49 18.12 15.39
CA ALA A 199 23.91 17.60 16.63
C ALA A 199 24.84 17.84 17.82
N PHE A 200 24.26 18.22 18.96
CA PHE A 200 24.99 18.39 20.21
C PHE A 200 25.60 17.04 20.64
N ASP A 201 26.92 17.00 20.82
CA ASP A 201 27.64 15.79 21.21
C ASP A 201 27.48 15.52 22.71
N SER A 202 26.48 14.70 23.06
CA SER A 202 26.23 14.27 24.44
C SER A 202 27.33 13.38 25.02
N SER A 203 28.22 12.81 24.20
CA SER A 203 29.28 11.88 24.64
C SER A 203 30.47 12.56 25.32
N LEU A 204 30.54 13.89 25.27
CA LEU A 204 31.70 14.65 25.76
C LEU A 204 31.84 14.71 27.30
N THR A 205 30.99 14.02 28.07
CA THR A 205 31.07 13.90 29.54
C THR A 205 31.36 15.23 30.25
N SER A 206 32.24 15.28 31.26
CA SER A 206 32.62 16.50 31.99
C SER A 206 33.29 17.57 31.11
N LYS A 207 33.38 17.35 29.79
CA LYS A 207 33.90 18.25 28.76
C LYS A 207 32.82 18.70 27.75
N LEU A 208 31.52 18.64 28.06
CA LEU A 208 30.48 19.30 27.23
C LEU A 208 30.77 20.81 27.02
N ASP A 209 31.52 21.35 27.99
CA ASP A 209 32.16 22.65 28.16
C ASP A 209 33.00 23.28 27.03
N VAL A 210 33.15 22.60 25.88
CA VAL A 210 34.31 22.80 24.98
C VAL A 210 34.01 23.65 23.75
N ALA A 211 35.05 23.97 22.97
CA ALA A 211 34.95 24.79 21.76
C ALA A 211 34.23 24.10 20.60
N LYS A 212 34.23 22.76 20.54
CA LYS A 212 33.51 21.97 19.53
C LYS A 212 32.76 20.84 20.23
N ASN A 213 31.51 21.10 20.56
CA ASN A 213 30.63 20.14 21.23
C ASN A 213 29.49 19.67 20.31
N TYR A 214 29.80 19.43 19.04
CA TYR A 214 28.82 19.00 18.05
C TYR A 214 29.43 17.98 17.08
N LYS A 215 28.56 17.19 16.45
CA LYS A 215 28.89 16.35 15.28
C LYS A 215 28.02 16.75 14.10
N GLU A 216 28.59 16.71 12.91
CA GLU A 216 27.91 17.01 11.66
C GLU A 216 27.27 15.76 11.07
N PHE A 217 26.06 15.90 10.54
CA PHE A 217 25.30 14.87 9.87
C PHE A 217 24.61 15.45 8.63
N ASP A 218 24.32 14.60 7.66
CA ASP A 218 23.38 14.93 6.58
C ASP A 218 21.94 14.81 7.10
N ILE A 219 21.09 15.76 6.70
CA ILE A 219 19.64 15.71 6.96
C ILE A 219 18.92 15.27 5.69
N THR A 220 18.07 14.27 5.81
CA THR A 220 17.22 13.76 4.71
C THR A 220 15.76 14.12 4.97
N SER A 221 14.87 13.83 4.02
CA SER A 221 13.42 14.04 4.21
C SER A 221 12.81 13.21 5.34
N LEU A 222 13.39 12.05 5.68
CA LEU A 222 12.99 11.25 6.84
C LEU A 222 13.64 11.71 8.16
N GLY A 223 14.62 12.62 8.07
CA GLY A 223 15.42 13.10 9.19
C GLY A 223 16.87 12.62 9.11
N ILE A 224 17.48 12.35 10.26
CA ILE A 224 18.90 11.97 10.37
C ILE A 224 18.99 10.45 10.50
N LEU A 225 19.82 9.80 9.68
CA LEU A 225 19.98 8.35 9.71
C LEU A 225 20.50 7.85 11.07
N VAL A 226 19.92 6.78 11.60
CA VAL A 226 20.43 6.11 12.80
C VAL A 226 21.60 5.21 12.41
N ASN A 227 22.81 5.63 12.73
CA ASN A 227 24.06 4.90 12.51
C ASN A 227 24.94 4.97 13.77
N GLU A 228 26.11 4.34 13.75
CA GLU A 228 27.01 4.33 14.91
C GLU A 228 27.44 5.74 15.37
N GLU A 229 27.57 6.68 14.42
CA GLU A 229 27.94 8.06 14.74
C GLU A 229 26.79 8.82 15.42
N SER A 230 25.57 8.76 14.88
CA SER A 230 24.41 9.47 15.44
C SER A 230 23.94 8.84 16.76
N LYS A 231 24.05 7.51 16.91
CA LYS A 231 23.81 6.81 18.20
C LYS A 231 24.76 7.27 19.30
N SER A 232 25.97 7.71 18.96
CA SER A 232 26.96 8.13 19.97
C SER A 232 26.62 9.45 20.66
N VAL A 233 25.72 10.28 20.09
CA VAL A 233 25.45 11.66 20.55
C VAL A 233 24.03 11.86 21.09
N ILE A 234 23.33 10.77 21.41
CA ILE A 234 21.94 10.79 21.84
C ILE A 234 21.73 11.39 23.23
N PHE A 235 20.56 11.97 23.44
CA PHE A 235 20.04 12.40 24.73
C PHE A 235 18.79 11.60 25.09
N LYS A 236 18.51 11.52 26.39
CA LYS A 236 17.18 11.14 26.89
C LYS A 236 16.49 12.35 27.50
N ILE A 237 15.16 12.35 27.44
CA ILE A 237 14.33 13.36 28.08
C ILE A 237 13.43 12.64 29.09
N ALA A 238 13.48 13.08 30.35
CA ALA A 238 12.66 12.56 31.42
C ALA A 238 11.73 13.65 31.95
N LYS A 239 10.49 13.30 32.31
CA LYS A 239 9.52 14.25 32.87
C LYS A 239 9.56 14.18 34.39
N ASN A 240 9.81 15.31 35.03
CA ASN A 240 9.82 15.44 36.48
C ASN A 240 8.38 15.48 37.02
N THR A 241 8.21 15.17 38.32
CA THR A 241 6.91 15.18 39.01
C THR A 241 6.26 16.57 39.06
N ASP A 242 7.05 17.64 38.97
CA ASP A 242 6.58 19.03 38.92
C ASP A 242 6.19 19.49 37.50
N GLY A 243 6.25 18.60 36.51
CA GLY A 243 5.92 18.88 35.11
C GLY A 243 7.06 19.46 34.29
N SER A 244 8.21 19.79 34.90
CA SER A 244 9.42 20.15 34.17
C SER A 244 10.08 18.93 33.51
N TYR A 245 11.04 19.16 32.62
CA TYR A 245 11.80 18.11 31.95
C TYR A 245 13.25 18.13 32.37
N ALA A 246 13.86 16.95 32.44
CA ALA A 246 15.28 16.75 32.63
C ALA A 246 15.89 16.27 31.31
N ILE A 247 17.06 16.80 30.95
CA ILE A 247 17.81 16.40 29.75
C ILE A 247 19.02 15.59 30.21
N LEU A 248 19.13 14.35 29.74
CA LEU A 248 20.20 13.42 30.14
C LEU A 248 21.13 13.18 28.96
N ALA A 249 22.43 13.33 29.18
CA ALA A 249 23.47 12.93 28.22
C ALA A 249 23.58 11.40 28.09
N SER A 250 24.36 10.93 27.12
CA SER A 250 24.57 9.49 26.85
C SER A 250 25.15 8.72 28.04
N ASN A 251 25.88 9.40 28.93
CA ASN A 251 26.41 8.83 30.18
C ASN A 251 25.38 8.79 31.33
N GLY A 252 24.15 9.27 31.11
CA GLY A 252 23.08 9.35 32.11
C GLY A 252 23.16 10.55 33.06
N ASN A 253 24.14 11.44 32.90
CA ASN A 253 24.22 12.67 33.69
C ASN A 253 23.22 13.71 33.18
N TYR A 254 22.70 14.50 34.12
CA TYR A 254 21.75 15.59 33.87
C TYR A 254 22.47 16.82 33.36
N ILE A 255 22.00 17.37 32.25
CA ILE A 255 22.53 18.61 31.66
C ILE A 255 21.88 19.83 32.29
N TYR A 256 22.69 20.81 32.67
CA TYR A 256 22.19 22.03 33.29
C TYR A 256 23.13 23.22 33.05
N HIS A 257 22.64 24.40 33.43
CA HIS A 257 23.35 25.68 33.34
C HIS A 257 23.97 26.04 34.71
N THR A 258 25.24 26.42 34.74
CA THR A 258 25.92 26.88 35.97
C THR A 258 26.17 28.39 35.96
N GLY A 259 25.51 29.14 36.84
CA GLY A 259 25.90 30.51 37.21
C GLY A 259 25.53 31.60 36.19
N THR A 260 26.36 32.64 36.09
CA THR A 260 26.04 33.87 35.30
C THR A 260 26.56 33.87 33.87
N LYS A 261 27.40 32.90 33.49
CA LYS A 261 27.95 32.72 32.13
C LYS A 261 27.09 31.75 31.31
N ASN A 262 27.21 31.74 29.99
CA ASN A 262 26.51 30.81 29.07
C ASN A 262 27.01 29.35 29.13
N THR A 263 27.38 28.87 30.30
CA THR A 263 28.08 27.60 30.55
C THR A 263 27.17 26.37 30.41
N LEU A 264 27.68 25.28 29.82
CA LEU A 264 27.10 23.93 29.89
C LEU A 264 27.75 23.12 31.01
N SER A 265 26.96 22.33 31.72
CA SER A 265 27.48 21.43 32.75
C SER A 265 26.63 20.16 32.84
N GLU A 266 27.22 19.12 33.43
CA GLU A 266 26.53 17.86 33.69
C GLU A 266 26.81 17.35 35.13
N GLU A 267 25.82 16.69 35.74
CA GLU A 267 26.00 16.04 37.04
C GLU A 267 25.03 14.87 37.24
N LYS A 268 25.27 14.00 38.23
CA LYS A 268 24.42 12.83 38.51
C LYS A 268 23.07 13.14 39.18
N LYS A 269 22.85 14.37 39.66
CA LYS A 269 21.66 14.73 40.45
C LYS A 269 20.65 15.51 39.61
N VAL A 270 19.37 15.20 39.81
CA VAL A 270 18.23 15.82 39.09
C VAL A 270 18.06 17.30 39.42
N ASN A 271 18.40 17.71 40.65
CA ASN A 271 17.90 18.96 41.25
C ASN A 271 18.22 20.24 40.45
N ASN A 272 19.27 20.24 39.62
CA ASN A 272 19.68 21.40 38.83
C ASN A 272 19.26 21.33 37.35
N SER A 273 18.71 20.21 36.86
CA SER A 273 18.26 20.04 35.47
C SER A 273 16.74 20.09 35.39
N LYS A 274 16.21 21.32 35.37
CA LYS A 274 14.77 21.58 35.23
C LYS A 274 14.49 22.48 34.04
N HIS A 275 13.95 21.93 32.98
CA HIS A 275 13.64 22.64 31.74
C HIS A 275 12.15 22.70 31.48
N THR A 276 11.74 23.77 30.82
CA THR A 276 10.51 23.83 30.06
C THR A 276 10.88 23.51 28.61
N ILE A 277 10.14 22.58 28.00
CA ILE A 277 10.27 22.24 26.58
C ILE A 277 9.02 22.74 25.89
N THR A 278 9.20 23.65 24.94
CA THR A 278 8.14 24.20 24.10
C THR A 278 8.63 24.27 22.67
N PHE A 279 7.73 24.48 21.72
CA PHE A 279 8.07 24.62 20.31
C PHE A 279 7.60 25.99 19.81
N ASP A 280 8.42 26.63 18.97
CA ASP A 280 8.02 27.87 18.30
C ASP A 280 7.12 27.58 17.08
N ALA A 281 6.58 28.64 16.46
CA ALA A 281 5.71 28.52 15.30
C ALA A 281 6.37 27.86 14.07
N ASN A 282 7.71 27.78 14.05
CA ASN A 282 8.48 27.13 12.99
C ASN A 282 8.86 25.68 13.34
N GLY A 283 8.38 25.16 14.48
CA GLY A 283 8.68 23.82 14.96
C GLY A 283 10.09 23.66 15.56
N ASN A 284 10.78 24.76 15.90
CA ASN A 284 12.05 24.68 16.62
C ASN A 284 11.79 24.45 18.10
N VAL A 285 12.63 23.63 18.73
CA VAL A 285 12.54 23.36 20.16
C VAL A 285 13.14 24.50 20.96
N ILE A 286 12.45 24.90 22.02
CA ILE A 286 12.93 25.82 23.04
C ILE A 286 13.16 25.00 24.32
N LEU A 287 14.43 24.68 24.58
CA LEU A 287 14.89 23.99 25.79
C LEU A 287 15.30 25.03 26.84
N LYS A 288 14.32 25.61 27.54
CA LYS A 288 14.52 26.75 28.45
C LYS A 288 14.63 26.31 29.90
N MET A 289 15.54 26.91 30.65
CA MET A 289 15.67 26.68 32.09
C MET A 289 14.44 27.19 32.85
N SER A 290 13.91 26.39 33.77
CA SER A 290 12.69 26.75 34.51
C SER A 290 12.92 27.91 35.48
N SER A 291 14.15 28.10 35.96
CA SER A 291 14.52 29.10 36.96
C SER A 291 15.13 30.38 36.38
N ALA A 292 15.43 30.43 35.08
CA ALA A 292 16.13 31.54 34.46
C ALA A 292 15.81 31.68 32.98
N ASP A 293 16.02 32.87 32.42
CA ASP A 293 15.72 33.16 31.02
C ASP A 293 16.83 32.69 30.05
N TYR A 294 17.36 31.49 30.26
CA TYR A 294 18.38 30.87 29.42
C TYR A 294 17.81 29.65 28.70
N SER A 295 18.22 29.45 27.45
CA SER A 295 17.83 28.30 26.62
C SER A 295 19.06 27.72 25.92
N VAL A 296 19.04 26.41 25.69
CA VAL A 296 20.07 25.77 24.85
C VAL A 296 19.91 26.31 23.42
N ARG A 297 21.00 26.83 22.85
CA ARG A 297 21.05 27.37 21.49
C ARG A 297 22.40 27.04 20.86
N PHE A 298 22.47 27.19 19.54
CA PHE A 298 23.71 27.01 18.78
C PHE A 298 24.34 28.35 18.39
N ASN A 299 25.60 28.55 18.75
CA ASN A 299 26.41 29.62 18.18
C ASN A 299 26.91 29.16 16.81
N SER A 300 26.61 29.90 15.75
CA SER A 300 26.99 29.59 14.37
C SER A 300 28.16 30.44 13.86
N ALA A 301 28.79 31.26 14.72
CA ALA A 301 29.98 31.99 14.31
C ALA A 301 31.15 31.02 14.10
N ASP A 302 31.80 31.06 12.94
CA ASP A 302 32.86 30.11 12.54
C ASP A 302 33.96 29.90 13.58
N SER A 303 34.32 30.96 14.32
CA SER A 303 35.35 30.90 15.37
C SER A 303 34.89 30.25 16.67
N ASP A 304 33.59 29.98 16.82
CA ASP A 304 32.97 29.57 18.08
C ASP A 304 31.70 28.71 17.87
N MET A 305 31.71 27.82 16.88
CA MET A 305 30.57 26.93 16.60
C MET A 305 30.35 25.93 17.75
N ARG A 306 29.30 26.12 18.54
CA ARG A 306 29.00 25.27 19.71
C ARG A 306 27.61 25.47 20.29
N PHE A 307 27.12 24.46 20.98
CA PHE A 307 25.94 24.54 21.85
C PHE A 307 26.30 25.19 23.18
N ARG A 308 25.44 26.06 23.70
CA ARG A 308 25.52 26.69 25.03
C ARG A 308 24.15 27.18 25.50
N TYR A 309 24.08 27.64 26.76
CA TYR A 309 22.91 28.34 27.29
C TYR A 309 22.96 29.84 27.02
N TYR A 310 22.04 30.37 26.24
CA TYR A 310 21.97 31.80 25.93
C TYR A 310 20.61 32.40 26.27
N LYS A 311 20.59 33.71 26.56
CA LYS A 311 19.36 34.47 26.77
C LYS A 311 18.63 34.77 25.46
N SER A 312 19.38 35.22 24.45
CA SER A 312 18.85 35.62 23.14
C SER A 312 19.99 35.75 22.11
N GLY A 313 19.63 35.80 20.83
CA GLY A 313 20.53 36.15 19.73
C GLY A 313 21.16 34.97 18.98
N GLN A 314 21.33 33.80 19.61
CA GLN A 314 21.86 32.59 18.95
C GLN A 314 20.78 31.79 18.22
N GLN A 315 21.23 30.91 17.32
CA GLN A 315 20.38 30.14 16.44
C GLN A 315 19.44 29.22 17.22
N SER A 316 18.20 29.14 16.73
CA SER A 316 17.23 28.16 17.18
C SER A 316 17.72 26.74 16.88
N ILE A 317 17.22 25.79 17.66
CA ILE A 317 17.58 24.38 17.57
C ILE A 317 16.32 23.55 17.37
N SER A 318 16.47 22.35 16.86
CA SER A 318 15.44 21.36 16.68
C SER A 318 15.68 20.16 17.58
N LEU A 319 14.61 19.41 17.84
CA LEU A 319 14.69 18.12 18.52
C LEU A 319 14.32 17.04 17.52
N TYR A 320 15.08 15.96 17.48
CA TYR A 320 14.76 14.78 16.69
C TYR A 320 14.59 13.58 17.61
N LYS A 321 13.63 12.70 17.32
CA LYS A 321 13.29 11.51 18.10
C LYS A 321 13.52 10.25 17.27
N TYR A 322 14.06 9.21 17.88
CA TYR A 322 14.20 7.90 17.25
C TYR A 322 12.85 7.37 16.74
N SER A 323 12.85 6.91 15.49
CA SER A 323 11.72 6.31 14.80
C SER A 323 12.22 5.24 13.84
N THR A 324 11.36 4.29 13.52
CA THR A 324 11.56 3.33 12.44
C THR A 324 10.59 3.64 11.30
N SER A 325 11.01 3.39 10.07
CA SER A 325 10.16 3.50 8.88
C SER A 325 10.41 2.33 7.95
N THR A 326 9.34 1.76 7.41
CA THR A 326 9.39 0.74 6.35
C THR A 326 9.36 1.35 4.95
N SER A 327 9.24 2.68 4.84
CA SER A 327 9.25 3.42 3.57
C SER A 327 10.62 4.06 3.31
N GLU A 328 11.05 4.07 2.05
CA GLU A 328 12.21 4.84 1.59
C GLU A 328 12.02 6.34 1.84
N PRO A 329 13.11 7.13 1.97
CA PRO A 329 13.01 8.57 2.09
C PRO A 329 12.44 9.15 0.81
N SER A 330 11.34 9.88 0.97
CA SER A 330 10.64 10.51 -0.12
C SER A 330 10.72 12.02 0.05
N THR A 331 11.20 12.73 -0.97
CA THR A 331 11.30 14.19 -0.94
C THR A 331 9.90 14.78 -1.07
N SER A 332 9.54 15.76 -0.24
CA SER A 332 8.27 16.48 -0.37
C SER A 332 8.51 17.89 -0.88
N HIS A 333 7.66 18.33 -1.80
CA HIS A 333 7.71 19.63 -2.46
C HIS A 333 6.39 20.38 -2.25
N LYS A 334 6.45 21.70 -2.19
CA LYS A 334 5.29 22.57 -2.01
C LYS A 334 4.52 22.75 -3.31
N ILE A 335 3.19 22.87 -3.17
CA ILE A 335 2.30 23.31 -4.24
C ILE A 335 1.72 24.65 -3.83
N ASN A 336 2.04 25.69 -4.60
CA ASN A 336 1.49 27.03 -4.43
C ASN A 336 0.34 27.24 -5.42
N TYR A 337 -0.81 27.73 -4.95
CA TYR A 337 -1.94 28.07 -5.80
C TYR A 337 -2.09 29.58 -5.89
N ALA A 338 -1.90 30.12 -7.09
CA ALA A 338 -2.02 31.53 -7.41
C ALA A 338 -3.34 31.84 -8.15
N ASN A 339 -3.71 33.11 -8.20
CA ASN A 339 -4.95 33.60 -8.84
C ASN A 339 -6.25 33.01 -8.27
N LEU A 340 -6.28 32.65 -6.98
CA LEU A 340 -7.52 32.28 -6.28
C LEU A 340 -8.20 33.55 -5.73
N PRO A 341 -9.34 34.00 -6.29
CA PRO A 341 -10.04 35.16 -5.76
C PRO A 341 -10.57 34.93 -4.34
N GLU A 342 -10.83 36.01 -3.61
CA GLU A 342 -11.44 35.95 -2.29
C GLU A 342 -12.80 35.23 -2.34
N GLY A 343 -13.04 34.33 -1.37
CA GLY A 343 -14.23 33.47 -1.33
C GLY A 343 -14.11 32.16 -2.11
N THR A 344 -12.97 31.89 -2.75
CA THR A 344 -12.72 30.61 -3.44
C THR A 344 -12.45 29.49 -2.44
N THR A 345 -13.10 28.34 -2.62
CA THR A 345 -12.80 27.11 -1.89
C THR A 345 -11.90 26.22 -2.75
N ASN A 346 -10.65 26.01 -2.34
CA ASN A 346 -9.70 25.11 -2.98
C ASN A 346 -9.38 23.95 -2.03
N SER A 347 -9.67 22.71 -2.44
CA SER A 347 -9.45 21.50 -1.62
C SER A 347 -8.22 20.70 -2.04
N ASN A 348 -7.40 21.24 -2.95
CA ASN A 348 -6.16 20.59 -3.36
C ASN A 348 -5.09 20.63 -2.25
N PRO A 349 -4.23 19.61 -2.15
CA PRO A 349 -3.14 19.58 -1.18
C PRO A 349 -2.09 20.66 -1.48
N THR A 350 -1.43 21.18 -0.45
CA THR A 350 -0.40 22.23 -0.57
C THR A 350 1.02 21.66 -0.68
N SER A 351 1.16 20.34 -0.82
CA SER A 351 2.42 19.65 -1.01
C SER A 351 2.20 18.30 -1.68
N TYR A 352 3.23 17.76 -2.31
CA TYR A 352 3.27 16.39 -2.83
C TYR A 352 4.58 15.71 -2.46
N THR A 353 4.63 14.40 -2.62
CA THR A 353 5.82 13.58 -2.45
C THR A 353 6.32 13.13 -3.81
N GLU A 354 7.63 13.17 -4.07
CA GLU A 354 8.22 12.64 -5.30
C GLU A 354 7.78 11.20 -5.55
N GLY A 355 7.40 10.90 -6.80
CA GLY A 355 6.89 9.58 -7.18
C GLY A 355 5.39 9.37 -6.95
N GLU A 356 4.70 10.27 -6.24
CA GLU A 356 3.23 10.25 -6.11
C GLU A 356 2.55 11.00 -7.25
N THR A 357 1.33 10.58 -7.58
CA THR A 357 0.46 11.31 -8.51
C THR A 357 -0.71 11.91 -7.74
N ILE A 358 -0.93 13.22 -7.89
CA ILE A 358 -2.05 13.94 -7.29
C ILE A 358 -2.97 14.46 -8.39
N THR A 359 -4.19 13.95 -8.47
CA THR A 359 -5.23 14.52 -9.33
C THR A 359 -5.76 15.81 -8.71
N LEU A 360 -5.76 16.90 -9.49
CA LEU A 360 -6.25 18.18 -9.04
C LEU A 360 -7.77 18.23 -9.10
N VAL A 361 -8.39 18.77 -8.06
CA VAL A 361 -9.82 19.08 -7.99
C VAL A 361 -10.08 20.53 -8.40
N ASP A 362 -11.25 20.77 -8.98
CA ASP A 362 -11.65 22.11 -9.37
C ASP A 362 -11.97 22.96 -8.13
N PRO A 363 -11.33 24.14 -7.95
CA PRO A 363 -11.73 25.08 -6.92
C PRO A 363 -13.09 25.70 -7.25
N VAL A 364 -13.87 26.00 -6.21
CA VAL A 364 -15.24 26.50 -6.34
C VAL A 364 -15.32 27.97 -5.92
N LEU A 365 -15.88 28.80 -6.79
CA LEU A 365 -16.16 30.21 -6.52
C LEU A 365 -17.58 30.53 -7.00
N ALA A 366 -18.44 31.05 -6.11
CA ALA A 366 -19.84 31.31 -6.43
C ALA A 366 -19.99 32.38 -7.53
N GLY A 367 -20.74 32.05 -8.59
CA GLY A 367 -20.96 32.94 -9.74
C GLY A 367 -19.80 32.99 -10.74
N TYR A 368 -18.88 32.03 -10.66
CA TYR A 368 -17.79 31.84 -11.60
C TYR A 368 -17.65 30.36 -11.97
N THR A 369 -17.31 30.11 -13.23
CA THR A 369 -16.92 28.80 -13.75
C THR A 369 -15.40 28.68 -13.71
N PHE A 370 -14.87 27.59 -13.14
CA PHE A 370 -13.43 27.31 -13.15
C PHE A 370 -13.00 26.75 -14.51
N ASP A 371 -12.02 27.40 -15.14
CA ASP A 371 -11.56 27.05 -16.48
C ASP A 371 -10.35 26.10 -16.47
N GLY A 372 -9.61 25.99 -15.37
CA GLY A 372 -8.46 25.09 -15.24
C GLY A 372 -7.26 25.67 -14.49
N TRP A 373 -6.33 24.78 -14.15
CA TRP A 373 -5.01 25.13 -13.60
C TRP A 373 -3.97 25.23 -14.70
N PHE A 374 -3.04 26.18 -14.57
CA PHE A 374 -1.95 26.42 -15.51
C PHE A 374 -0.62 26.61 -14.77
N ASP A 375 0.50 26.39 -15.44
CA ASP A 375 1.86 26.58 -14.89
C ASP A 375 2.41 28.01 -15.10
N ASN A 376 1.61 28.91 -15.66
CA ASN A 376 1.98 30.29 -15.97
C ASN A 376 0.87 31.28 -15.57
N ALA A 377 1.27 32.49 -15.21
CA ALA A 377 0.37 33.54 -14.70
C ALA A 377 -0.66 33.99 -15.74
N GLU A 378 -0.30 33.91 -17.01
CA GLU A 378 -1.12 34.26 -18.18
C GLU A 378 -2.26 33.26 -18.42
N CYS A 379 -2.23 32.10 -17.76
CA CYS A 379 -3.20 31.01 -17.87
C CYS A 379 -3.40 30.58 -19.34
N THR A 380 -2.29 30.31 -20.01
CA THR A 380 -2.20 29.86 -21.40
C THR A 380 -1.61 28.46 -21.50
N GLY A 381 -1.80 27.79 -22.64
CA GLY A 381 -1.26 26.44 -22.87
C GLY A 381 -2.18 25.31 -22.39
N THR A 382 -1.57 24.17 -22.06
CA THR A 382 -2.28 22.96 -21.64
C THR A 382 -2.69 23.05 -20.18
N LYS A 383 -3.93 22.66 -19.87
CA LYS A 383 -4.42 22.59 -18.50
C LYS A 383 -3.68 21.51 -17.71
N ILE A 384 -3.23 21.85 -16.53
CA ILE A 384 -2.69 20.88 -15.57
C ILE A 384 -3.87 20.26 -14.83
N THR A 385 -4.01 18.94 -14.91
CA THR A 385 -5.09 18.19 -14.24
C THR A 385 -4.55 17.25 -13.15
N GLU A 386 -3.24 17.06 -13.11
CA GLU A 386 -2.55 16.29 -12.08
C GLU A 386 -1.12 16.80 -11.88
N ILE A 387 -0.58 16.59 -10.68
CA ILE A 387 0.86 16.56 -10.44
C ILE A 387 1.29 15.12 -10.62
N SER A 388 2.08 14.82 -11.65
CA SER A 388 2.53 13.46 -11.93
C SER A 388 3.76 13.08 -11.10
N ALA A 389 4.02 11.78 -11.00
CA ALA A 389 5.20 11.22 -10.33
C ALA A 389 6.56 11.75 -10.84
N SER A 390 6.60 12.40 -12.01
CA SER A 390 7.82 12.97 -12.61
C SER A 390 8.19 14.36 -12.08
N TYR A 391 7.33 15.00 -11.30
CA TYR A 391 7.66 16.28 -10.69
C TYR A 391 8.62 16.10 -9.51
N THR A 392 9.64 16.95 -9.45
CA THR A 392 10.75 16.85 -8.46
C THR A 392 11.14 18.20 -7.85
N THR A 393 10.26 19.20 -7.91
CA THR A 393 10.49 20.55 -7.38
C THR A 393 9.20 21.18 -6.85
N ASP A 394 9.31 22.25 -6.05
CA ASP A 394 8.16 23.11 -5.74
C ASP A 394 7.45 23.58 -7.03
N ILE A 395 6.11 23.62 -7.00
CA ILE A 395 5.27 23.98 -8.15
C ILE A 395 4.40 25.18 -7.78
N THR A 396 4.17 26.07 -8.75
CA THR A 396 3.13 27.10 -8.66
C THR A 396 2.09 26.88 -9.76
N LEU A 397 0.82 26.76 -9.38
CA LEU A 397 -0.31 26.60 -10.30
C LEU A 397 -1.22 27.84 -10.23
N TYR A 398 -1.63 28.34 -11.39
CA TYR A 398 -2.46 29.52 -11.55
C TYR A 398 -3.88 29.11 -11.93
N ALA A 399 -4.86 29.50 -11.11
CA ALA A 399 -6.27 29.27 -11.40
C ALA A 399 -6.81 30.26 -12.43
N LYS A 400 -7.64 29.77 -13.35
CA LYS A 400 -8.43 30.61 -14.26
C LYS A 400 -9.92 30.45 -13.98
N PHE A 401 -10.62 31.57 -13.85
CA PHE A 401 -12.08 31.62 -13.68
C PHE A 401 -12.73 32.51 -14.73
N THR A 402 -13.88 32.08 -15.24
CA THR A 402 -14.78 32.88 -16.09
C THR A 402 -16.02 33.23 -15.28
N LYS A 403 -16.36 34.52 -15.19
CA LYS A 403 -17.57 34.98 -14.49
C LYS A 403 -18.83 34.46 -15.17
N ASP A 404 -19.73 33.86 -14.40
CA ASP A 404 -21.01 33.37 -14.91
C ASP A 404 -21.87 34.57 -15.34
N SER A 405 -22.37 34.55 -16.57
CA SER A 405 -23.19 35.64 -17.11
C SER A 405 -24.69 35.41 -16.86
N SER A 406 -25.26 36.23 -15.96
CA SER A 406 -26.70 36.47 -15.65
C SER A 406 -27.52 35.42 -14.87
N ALA A 407 -28.46 35.94 -14.07
CA ALA A 407 -29.25 35.25 -13.04
C ALA A 407 -30.25 34.21 -13.59
N LYS A 408 -30.27 33.04 -12.94
CA LYS A 408 -31.25 31.98 -13.19
C LYS A 408 -32.67 32.45 -12.89
N VAL A 409 -33.59 32.36 -13.85
CA VAL A 409 -35.02 32.71 -13.68
C VAL A 409 -35.85 31.44 -13.62
N THR A 410 -36.78 31.36 -12.66
CA THR A 410 -37.73 30.25 -12.56
C THR A 410 -38.92 30.49 -13.50
N LYS A 411 -39.25 29.52 -14.34
CA LYS A 411 -40.44 29.50 -15.20
C LYS A 411 -41.29 28.25 -14.95
N TRP A 412 -42.58 28.32 -15.26
CA TRP A 412 -43.51 27.18 -15.21
C TRP A 412 -43.91 26.80 -16.62
N LYS A 413 -43.33 25.72 -17.16
CA LYS A 413 -43.48 25.29 -18.55
C LYS A 413 -44.45 24.13 -18.70
N LEU A 414 -45.27 24.19 -19.75
CA LEU A 414 -46.24 23.13 -20.10
C LEU A 414 -45.51 21.82 -20.35
N VAL A 415 -45.99 20.75 -19.73
CA VAL A 415 -45.51 19.39 -19.95
C VAL A 415 -46.29 18.79 -21.12
N THR A 416 -45.58 18.47 -22.20
CA THR A 416 -46.16 17.90 -23.43
C THR A 416 -45.96 16.39 -23.55
N ASP A 417 -45.03 15.82 -22.78
CA ASP A 417 -44.77 14.39 -22.69
C ASP A 417 -44.58 13.98 -21.21
N ALA A 418 -45.33 12.96 -20.78
CA ALA A 418 -45.26 12.43 -19.41
C ALA A 418 -43.88 11.83 -19.09
N SER A 419 -43.12 11.39 -20.10
CA SER A 419 -41.75 10.86 -19.93
C SER A 419 -40.77 11.90 -19.39
N SER A 420 -41.09 13.20 -19.53
CA SER A 420 -40.28 14.30 -19.03
C SER A 420 -40.42 14.54 -17.53
N LEU A 421 -41.37 13.89 -16.86
CA LEU A 421 -41.62 14.01 -15.42
C LEU A 421 -40.69 13.10 -14.62
N LYS A 422 -40.15 13.62 -13.53
CA LYS A 422 -39.23 12.93 -12.63
C LYS A 422 -39.62 13.14 -11.17
N VAL A 423 -39.17 12.22 -10.31
CA VAL A 423 -39.26 12.40 -8.86
C VAL A 423 -38.55 13.69 -8.46
N GLY A 424 -39.19 14.49 -7.63
CA GLY A 424 -38.73 15.81 -7.20
C GLY A 424 -39.21 16.97 -8.07
N ASP A 425 -39.82 16.72 -9.23
CA ASP A 425 -40.36 17.79 -10.07
C ASP A 425 -41.50 18.54 -9.33
N GLU A 426 -41.38 19.86 -9.25
CA GLU A 426 -42.46 20.75 -8.81
C GLU A 426 -43.40 21.00 -9.98
N ILE A 427 -44.69 20.70 -9.80
CA ILE A 427 -45.72 20.81 -10.82
C ILE A 427 -46.94 21.62 -10.36
N VAL A 428 -47.66 22.17 -11.33
CA VAL A 428 -48.95 22.83 -11.18
C VAL A 428 -49.97 22.13 -12.08
N ILE A 429 -51.12 21.76 -11.52
CA ILE A 429 -52.26 21.23 -12.28
C ILE A 429 -53.09 22.42 -12.74
N ALA A 430 -53.24 22.58 -14.05
CA ALA A 430 -53.85 23.76 -14.66
C ALA A 430 -55.06 23.41 -15.53
N SER A 431 -55.92 24.39 -15.76
CA SER A 431 -56.91 24.41 -16.83
C SER A 431 -56.69 25.71 -17.61
N ASN A 432 -55.71 25.67 -18.51
CA ASN A 432 -55.15 26.86 -19.15
C ASN A 432 -56.16 27.61 -20.04
N SER A 433 -57.13 26.89 -20.61
CA SER A 433 -58.24 27.45 -21.39
C SER A 433 -59.26 28.21 -20.54
N LYS A 434 -59.21 28.04 -19.22
CA LYS A 434 -60.05 28.73 -18.24
C LYS A 434 -59.27 29.70 -17.35
N GLY A 435 -57.98 29.90 -17.60
CA GLY A 435 -57.15 30.80 -16.77
C GLY A 435 -57.07 30.35 -15.32
N ALA A 436 -57.05 29.03 -15.09
CA ALA A 436 -57.23 28.44 -13.77
C ALA A 436 -56.13 27.44 -13.42
N ILE A 437 -55.76 27.35 -12.14
CA ILE A 437 -54.91 26.30 -11.57
C ILE A 437 -55.57 25.70 -10.32
N ALA A 438 -55.18 24.48 -9.97
CA ALA A 438 -55.63 23.84 -8.75
C ALA A 438 -54.88 24.41 -7.54
N GLY A 439 -55.64 24.87 -6.53
CA GLY A 439 -55.11 25.38 -5.27
C GLY A 439 -55.21 24.36 -4.13
N SER A 440 -55.43 24.87 -2.92
CA SER A 440 -55.56 24.05 -1.70
C SER A 440 -56.73 23.07 -1.74
N LEU A 441 -56.59 21.94 -1.04
CA LEU A 441 -57.70 21.04 -0.76
C LEU A 441 -58.69 21.72 0.19
N SER A 442 -59.94 21.86 -0.23
CA SER A 442 -61.06 22.33 0.59
C SER A 442 -62.15 21.27 0.62
N GLY A 443 -62.32 20.65 1.79
CA GLY A 443 -63.21 19.51 1.97
C GLY A 443 -62.77 18.31 1.12
N LYS A 444 -63.41 18.13 -0.03
CA LYS A 444 -63.22 16.96 -0.91
C LYS A 444 -62.61 17.29 -2.27
N PHE A 445 -62.31 18.56 -2.56
CA PHE A 445 -61.86 19.03 -3.87
C PHE A 445 -60.76 20.07 -3.74
N LEU A 446 -59.94 20.25 -4.78
CA LEU A 446 -58.99 21.36 -4.83
C LEU A 446 -59.71 22.61 -5.33
N THR A 447 -59.45 23.75 -4.67
CA THR A 447 -59.99 25.04 -5.10
C THR A 447 -59.44 25.46 -6.46
N VAL A 448 -60.11 26.41 -7.10
CA VAL A 448 -59.62 27.04 -8.34
C VAL A 448 -58.97 28.36 -7.99
N VAL A 449 -57.75 28.57 -8.46
CA VAL A 449 -57.00 29.82 -8.34
C VAL A 449 -56.81 30.39 -9.74
N GLU A 450 -56.97 31.70 -9.91
CA GLU A 450 -56.76 32.37 -11.20
C GLU A 450 -55.27 32.41 -11.56
N ALA A 451 -54.94 32.16 -12.82
CA ALA A 451 -53.58 32.22 -13.35
C ALA A 451 -53.56 32.77 -14.77
N THR A 452 -52.51 33.54 -15.09
CA THR A 452 -52.29 34.06 -16.44
C THR A 452 -51.29 33.18 -17.19
N PHE A 453 -51.50 33.02 -18.49
CA PHE A 453 -50.67 32.19 -19.34
C PHE A 453 -50.23 33.01 -20.55
N ASN A 454 -49.04 32.73 -21.08
CA ASN A 454 -48.60 33.34 -22.32
C ASN A 454 -49.54 32.99 -23.50
N SER A 455 -49.41 33.71 -24.62
CA SER A 455 -50.29 33.55 -25.80
C SER A 455 -50.39 32.09 -26.28
N GLY A 456 -49.26 31.37 -26.30
CA GLY A 456 -49.20 29.96 -26.70
C GLY A 456 -49.59 28.95 -25.62
N LYS A 457 -49.96 29.40 -24.41
CA LYS A 457 -50.22 28.56 -23.23
C LYS A 457 -49.06 27.62 -22.88
N SER A 458 -47.85 27.87 -23.35
CA SER A 458 -46.66 27.09 -23.01
C SER A 458 -46.09 27.45 -21.65
N GLU A 459 -46.45 28.61 -21.08
CA GLU A 459 -45.94 29.08 -19.79
C GLU A 459 -47.02 29.73 -18.94
N ILE A 460 -46.93 29.55 -17.61
CA ILE A 460 -47.68 30.37 -16.64
C ILE A 460 -46.87 31.65 -16.37
N THR A 461 -47.52 32.80 -16.51
CA THR A 461 -46.89 34.12 -16.41
C THR A 461 -47.23 34.85 -15.10
N SER A 462 -48.28 34.42 -14.40
CA SER A 462 -48.57 34.91 -13.05
C SER A 462 -47.66 34.25 -12.01
N SER A 463 -47.48 34.91 -10.87
CA SER A 463 -46.89 34.26 -9.70
C SER A 463 -47.73 33.05 -9.28
N ILE A 464 -47.05 31.99 -8.82
CA ILE A 464 -47.69 30.78 -8.31
C ILE A 464 -47.51 30.74 -6.80
N ALA A 465 -48.62 30.73 -6.07
CA ALA A 465 -48.61 30.55 -4.63
C ALA A 465 -48.30 29.09 -4.26
N SER A 466 -47.64 28.88 -3.13
CA SER A 466 -47.11 27.56 -2.75
C SER A 466 -48.21 26.51 -2.59
N GLU A 467 -49.43 26.90 -2.23
CA GLU A 467 -50.57 25.98 -2.12
C GLU A 467 -51.05 25.38 -3.45
N SER A 468 -50.61 25.92 -4.58
CA SER A 468 -50.92 25.40 -5.92
C SER A 468 -49.82 24.50 -6.49
N ILE A 469 -48.74 24.29 -5.74
CA ILE A 469 -47.57 23.51 -6.14
C ILE A 469 -47.66 22.11 -5.52
N PHE A 470 -47.45 21.10 -6.36
CA PHE A 470 -47.30 19.72 -5.95
C PHE A 470 -45.92 19.19 -6.35
N VAL A 471 -45.26 18.48 -5.45
CA VAL A 471 -44.00 17.78 -5.73
C VAL A 471 -44.32 16.35 -6.13
N LEU A 472 -43.76 15.91 -7.26
CA LEU A 472 -43.85 14.53 -7.72
C LEU A 472 -42.94 13.60 -6.91
N GLY A 473 -43.50 12.49 -6.43
CA GLY A 473 -42.76 11.38 -5.83
C GLY A 473 -43.24 10.02 -6.37
N GLY A 474 -42.77 8.92 -5.80
CA GLY A 474 -43.13 7.59 -6.27
C GLY A 474 -42.37 7.16 -7.53
N GLU A 475 -43.03 6.45 -8.44
CA GLU A 475 -42.45 5.93 -9.68
C GLU A 475 -43.40 6.18 -10.87
N VAL A 476 -42.90 5.99 -12.10
CA VAL A 476 -43.70 6.09 -13.32
C VAL A 476 -44.96 5.20 -13.19
N ASP A 477 -46.11 5.72 -13.62
CA ASP A 477 -47.45 5.13 -13.46
C ASP A 477 -47.98 4.98 -12.01
N LYS A 478 -47.17 5.29 -10.98
CA LYS A 478 -47.57 5.30 -9.57
C LYS A 478 -47.05 6.55 -8.85
N TRP A 479 -47.32 7.71 -9.43
CA TRP A 479 -46.88 9.00 -8.89
C TRP A 479 -47.60 9.35 -7.58
N THR A 480 -46.89 10.00 -6.69
CA THR A 480 -47.46 10.67 -5.52
C THR A 480 -47.41 12.17 -5.72
N LEU A 481 -48.47 12.87 -5.32
CA LEU A 481 -48.56 14.33 -5.41
C LEU A 481 -48.49 14.89 -3.98
N THR A 482 -47.40 15.57 -3.63
CA THR A 482 -47.22 16.12 -2.27
C THR A 482 -47.36 17.63 -2.30
N ASN A 483 -48.26 18.20 -1.50
CA ASN A 483 -48.43 19.65 -1.41
C ASN A 483 -47.28 20.34 -0.65
N SER A 484 -47.27 21.67 -0.65
CA SER A 484 -46.25 22.49 0.05
C SER A 484 -46.13 22.24 1.55
N ASN A 485 -47.16 21.68 2.19
CA ASN A 485 -47.14 21.29 3.60
C ASN A 485 -46.63 19.85 3.83
N GLY A 486 -46.10 19.19 2.80
CA GLY A 486 -45.59 17.82 2.88
C GLY A 486 -46.67 16.74 2.91
N LYS A 487 -47.95 17.09 2.65
CA LYS A 487 -49.05 16.12 2.67
C LYS A 487 -49.36 15.58 1.28
N MET A 488 -49.50 14.26 1.19
CA MET A 488 -49.86 13.58 -0.05
C MET A 488 -51.34 13.79 -0.37
N LEU A 489 -51.62 14.23 -1.60
CA LEU A 489 -52.95 14.28 -2.19
C LEU A 489 -53.33 12.89 -2.72
N GLY A 490 -54.39 12.32 -2.15
CA GLY A 490 -54.98 11.05 -2.59
C GLY A 490 -56.49 11.16 -2.82
N ALA A 491 -57.15 10.02 -2.95
CA ALA A 491 -58.60 9.92 -3.08
C ALA A 491 -59.15 8.83 -2.15
N SER A 492 -60.36 9.07 -1.64
CA SER A 492 -61.07 8.13 -0.73
C SER A 492 -62.25 7.41 -1.40
N ALA A 493 -62.78 8.00 -2.46
CA ALA A 493 -63.84 7.47 -3.32
C ALA A 493 -63.87 8.31 -4.60
N ALA A 494 -64.65 7.93 -5.61
CA ALA A 494 -65.02 8.85 -6.68
C ALA A 494 -65.63 10.14 -6.08
N LYS A 495 -65.29 11.31 -6.64
CA LYS A 495 -65.72 12.65 -6.17
C LYS A 495 -65.28 12.98 -4.74
N SER A 496 -64.13 12.48 -4.30
CA SER A 496 -63.63 12.65 -2.94
C SER A 496 -62.10 12.58 -2.88
N LEU A 497 -61.43 13.72 -3.10
CA LEU A 497 -60.00 13.89 -2.81
C LEU A 497 -59.79 14.04 -1.30
N ALA A 498 -58.62 13.64 -0.81
CA ALA A 498 -58.26 13.71 0.60
C ALA A 498 -56.73 13.85 0.80
N GLU A 499 -56.33 14.58 1.83
CA GLU A 499 -54.94 14.62 2.30
C GLU A 499 -54.61 13.40 3.17
N ALA A 500 -53.34 12.99 3.17
CA ALA A 500 -52.75 12.04 4.12
C ALA A 500 -53.42 10.64 4.19
N LYS A 501 -54.04 10.19 3.09
CA LYS A 501 -54.68 8.86 2.98
C LYS A 501 -53.76 7.77 2.37
N GLY A 502 -52.44 7.93 2.52
CA GLY A 502 -51.42 6.87 2.63
C GLY A 502 -51.18 5.85 1.50
N THR A 503 -52.07 5.66 0.51
CA THR A 503 -51.92 4.58 -0.49
C THR A 503 -52.37 4.93 -1.91
N THR A 504 -52.99 6.09 -2.16
CA THR A 504 -53.37 6.48 -3.52
C THR A 504 -52.14 6.92 -4.31
N THR A 505 -51.86 6.22 -5.40
CA THR A 505 -50.90 6.65 -6.41
C THR A 505 -51.63 7.04 -7.70
N TRP A 506 -50.99 7.85 -8.53
CA TRP A 506 -51.58 8.42 -9.72
C TRP A 506 -50.81 7.98 -10.97
N LYS A 507 -51.52 7.48 -11.97
CA LYS A 507 -51.02 7.30 -13.32
C LYS A 507 -51.22 8.59 -14.10
N ILE A 508 -50.15 9.11 -14.70
CA ILE A 508 -50.16 10.33 -15.49
C ILE A 508 -49.84 9.99 -16.95
N THR A 509 -50.76 10.30 -17.86
CA THR A 509 -50.50 10.28 -19.30
C THR A 509 -50.80 11.65 -19.90
N ILE A 510 -50.09 12.02 -20.96
CA ILE A 510 -50.27 13.31 -21.64
C ILE A 510 -50.57 13.06 -23.12
N ALA A 511 -51.66 13.64 -23.60
CA ALA A 511 -52.06 13.57 -25.02
C ALA A 511 -52.68 14.90 -25.43
N ASN A 512 -52.24 15.46 -26.57
CA ASN A 512 -52.68 16.77 -27.05
C ASN A 512 -52.58 17.85 -25.95
N ASN A 513 -51.47 17.87 -25.22
CA ASN A 513 -51.18 18.73 -24.07
C ASN A 513 -52.08 18.53 -22.83
N ASN A 514 -53.08 17.66 -22.87
CA ASN A 514 -53.96 17.36 -21.75
C ASN A 514 -53.42 16.19 -20.93
N ALA A 515 -53.38 16.37 -19.61
CA ALA A 515 -52.97 15.37 -18.65
C ALA A 515 -54.17 14.56 -18.16
N THR A 516 -54.06 13.24 -18.21
CA THR A 516 -54.96 12.31 -17.52
C THR A 516 -54.27 11.84 -16.24
N ILE A 517 -54.70 12.38 -15.10
CA ILE A 517 -54.16 12.06 -13.76
C ILE A 517 -55.14 11.10 -13.09
N SER A 518 -54.96 9.79 -13.32
CA SER A 518 -55.89 8.74 -12.87
C SER A 518 -55.40 8.07 -11.60
N SER A 519 -56.28 7.86 -10.63
CA SER A 519 -55.96 7.02 -9.47
C SER A 519 -55.67 5.59 -9.96
N THR A 520 -54.64 4.95 -9.40
CA THR A 520 -54.35 3.53 -9.65
C THR A 520 -55.46 2.60 -9.16
N ASN A 521 -56.30 3.06 -8.23
CA ASN A 521 -57.62 2.48 -8.00
C ASN A 521 -58.62 3.09 -8.99
N ASN A 522 -58.98 2.33 -10.02
CA ASN A 522 -59.88 2.76 -11.11
C ASN A 522 -61.26 3.23 -10.63
N SER A 523 -61.76 2.72 -9.49
CA SER A 523 -63.04 3.15 -8.92
C SER A 523 -63.03 4.59 -8.41
N TYR A 524 -61.85 5.19 -8.22
CA TYR A 524 -61.71 6.59 -7.78
C TYR A 524 -61.60 7.57 -8.96
N GLY A 525 -61.37 7.07 -10.18
CA GLY A 525 -61.37 7.90 -11.39
C GLY A 525 -60.15 8.82 -11.52
N ARG A 526 -60.31 9.91 -12.27
CA ARG A 526 -59.23 10.84 -12.66
C ARG A 526 -59.55 12.29 -12.30
N ILE A 527 -58.52 13.10 -12.05
CA ILE A 527 -58.69 14.53 -11.76
C ILE A 527 -59.19 15.25 -13.01
N LEU A 528 -60.32 15.96 -12.89
CA LEU A 528 -60.88 16.84 -13.90
C LEU A 528 -61.17 18.22 -13.30
N HIS A 529 -61.11 19.25 -14.13
CA HIS A 529 -61.64 20.57 -13.80
C HIS A 529 -63.15 20.59 -14.10
N ASN A 530 -63.97 20.69 -13.05
CA ASN A 530 -65.39 20.95 -13.17
C ASN A 530 -65.63 22.46 -13.18
N VAL A 531 -65.91 22.99 -14.38
CA VAL A 531 -66.06 24.42 -14.62
C VAL A 531 -67.37 24.95 -14.01
N SER A 532 -68.44 24.15 -14.02
CA SER A 532 -69.75 24.54 -13.50
C SER A 532 -69.77 24.66 -11.98
N SER A 533 -68.97 23.85 -11.29
CA SER A 533 -68.86 23.84 -9.83
C SER A 533 -67.51 24.36 -9.32
N THR A 534 -66.76 25.04 -10.19
CA THR A 534 -65.49 25.74 -9.94
C THR A 534 -64.52 24.98 -9.03
N ARG A 535 -64.17 23.75 -9.42
CA ARG A 535 -63.31 22.87 -8.61
C ARG A 535 -62.51 21.88 -9.44
N PHE A 536 -61.35 21.46 -8.94
CA PHE A 536 -60.67 20.24 -9.42
C PHE A 536 -60.99 19.07 -8.50
N LEU A 537 -61.46 17.96 -9.08
CA LEU A 537 -61.93 16.80 -8.32
C LEU A 537 -61.75 15.52 -9.15
N ASN A 538 -61.65 14.37 -8.48
CA ASN A 538 -61.57 13.07 -9.14
C ASN A 538 -62.94 12.56 -9.58
N TYR A 539 -63.11 12.22 -10.85
CA TYR A 539 -64.36 11.72 -11.42
C TYR A 539 -64.14 10.46 -12.26
N THR A 540 -65.14 9.58 -12.28
CA THR A 540 -65.21 8.41 -13.16
C THR A 540 -65.95 8.71 -14.47
N SER A 541 -66.59 9.87 -14.60
CA SER A 541 -67.33 10.28 -15.79
C SER A 541 -66.41 10.62 -16.97
N ASN A 542 -66.96 10.61 -18.19
CA ASN A 542 -66.28 11.13 -19.38
C ASN A 542 -66.06 12.65 -19.28
N THR A 543 -65.17 13.16 -20.14
CA THR A 543 -64.99 14.61 -20.31
C THR A 543 -66.20 15.23 -21.00
N SER A 544 -66.42 16.51 -20.78
CA SER A 544 -67.46 17.31 -21.44
C SER A 544 -67.06 18.79 -21.44
N ALA A 545 -67.89 19.67 -22.02
CA ALA A 545 -67.65 21.11 -21.98
C ALA A 545 -67.53 21.70 -20.56
N SER A 546 -68.13 21.05 -19.56
CA SER A 546 -68.04 21.43 -18.14
C SER A 546 -67.06 20.58 -17.32
N MET A 547 -66.48 19.52 -17.91
CA MET A 547 -65.61 18.54 -17.24
C MET A 547 -64.34 18.34 -18.05
N LEU A 548 -63.35 19.21 -17.83
CA LEU A 548 -62.15 19.31 -18.67
C LEU A 548 -61.00 18.49 -18.09
N LEU A 549 -60.18 17.91 -18.97
CA LEU A 549 -58.87 17.40 -18.56
C LEU A 549 -57.97 18.58 -18.19
N PRO A 550 -57.16 18.45 -17.12
CA PRO A 550 -56.17 19.45 -16.79
C PRO A 550 -54.95 19.37 -17.73
N GLN A 551 -54.06 20.34 -17.60
CA GLN A 551 -52.68 20.32 -18.08
C GLN A 551 -51.73 20.28 -16.88
N ILE A 552 -50.49 19.88 -17.10
CA ILE A 552 -49.44 19.94 -16.08
C ILE A 552 -48.40 20.96 -16.54
N TYR A 553 -48.03 21.89 -15.65
CA TYR A 553 -46.89 22.77 -15.84
C TYR A 553 -45.81 22.41 -14.83
N LYS A 554 -44.56 22.33 -15.27
CA LYS A 554 -43.40 22.00 -14.44
C LYS A 554 -42.50 23.22 -14.25
N LYS A 555 -41.96 23.35 -13.04
CA LYS A 555 -40.93 24.35 -12.73
C LYS A 555 -39.62 24.05 -13.47
N VAL A 556 -39.10 25.04 -14.17
CA VAL A 556 -37.82 24.99 -14.88
C VAL A 556 -36.99 26.20 -14.46
N VAL A 557 -35.70 25.97 -14.21
CA VAL A 557 -34.74 27.03 -13.91
C VAL A 557 -33.92 27.26 -15.17
N GLU A 558 -34.02 28.46 -15.75
CA GLU A 558 -33.34 28.87 -16.99
C GLU A 558 -32.26 29.91 -16.74
#